data_AF-A0A2D4Q404-F1
#
_entry.id   AF-A0A2D4Q404-F1
#
_cell.length_a   1.000
_cell.length_b   1.000
_cell.length_c   1.000
_cell.angle_alpha   90.00
_cell.angle_beta   90.00
_cell.angle_gamma   90.00
#
_symmetry.space_group_name_H-M   'P 1'
#
loop_
_entity.id
_entity.type
_entity.pdbx_description
1 polymer ?
#
loop_
_entity_poly.entity_id
_entity_poly.type
_entity_poly.pdbx_seq_one_letter_code
_entity_poly.pdbx_strand_id
1 'polypeptide(L)'
;CISAAQPPRIFVAHSKFVILSAHKLVFIGDTLTRQLTTQEMRNSIMNSSNQLCDLLKSIVMSTKVAALNYPSTSTLQDMVDRVTDLSHYAQLFKCSLIHMASY
;
A
#
# COMPACT_ATOMS: atom_id res chain seq x y z
N CYS A 1 -8.41 3.77 13.31
CA CYS A 1 -8.89 5.08 12.82
C CYS A 1 -7.94 6.15 13.32
N ILE A 2 -7.35 6.96 12.44
CA ILE A 2 -6.56 8.14 12.83
C ILE A 2 -7.55 9.27 13.09
N SER A 3 -7.61 9.76 14.32
CA SER A 3 -8.35 10.99 14.63
C SER A 3 -7.45 12.19 14.36
N ALA A 4 -7.99 13.30 13.87
CA ALA A 4 -7.26 14.56 13.70
C ALA A 4 -6.64 15.08 15.01
N ALA A 5 -7.10 14.58 16.15
CA ALA A 5 -6.54 14.87 17.46
C ALA A 5 -5.18 14.17 17.72
N GLN A 6 -4.79 13.16 16.94
CA GLN A 6 -3.52 12.46 17.19
C GLN A 6 -2.34 13.26 16.62
N PRO A 7 -1.27 13.50 17.41
CA PRO A 7 -0.12 14.25 16.95
C PRO A 7 0.74 13.45 15.96
N PRO A 8 1.61 14.11 15.17
CA PRO A 8 2.46 13.46 14.16
C PRO A 8 3.20 12.22 14.61
N ARG A 9 3.74 12.22 15.83
CA ARG A 9 4.44 11.05 16.39
C ARG A 9 3.60 9.76 16.32
N ILE A 10 2.29 9.84 16.55
CA ILE A 10 1.41 8.67 16.61
C ILE A 10 1.05 8.19 15.21
N PHE A 11 0.50 9.08 14.36
CA PHE A 11 0.07 8.66 13.02
C PHE A 11 1.25 8.30 12.10
N VAL A 12 2.43 8.92 12.28
CA VAL A 12 3.65 8.52 11.57
C VAL A 12 4.09 7.11 11.96
N ALA A 13 3.99 6.75 13.26
CA ALA A 13 4.30 5.41 13.71
C ALA A 13 3.33 4.36 13.11
N HIS A 14 2.04 4.68 13.06
CA HIS A 14 1.04 3.82 12.41
C HIS A 14 1.28 3.67 10.90
N SER A 15 1.58 4.77 10.21
CA SER A 15 1.89 4.76 8.77
C SER A 15 3.09 3.84 8.47
N LYS A 16 4.17 3.91 9.26
CA LYS A 16 5.32 3.01 9.12
C LYS A 16 4.92 1.54 9.26
N PHE A 17 4.07 1.21 10.23
CA PHE A 17 3.60 -0.17 10.44
C PHE A 17 2.76 -0.67 9.25
N VAL A 18 1.86 0.16 8.73
CA VAL A 18 1.06 -0.14 7.53
C VAL A 18 1.98 -0.38 6.33
N ILE A 19 2.94 0.51 6.09
CA ILE A 19 3.89 0.39 4.97
C ILE A 19 4.69 -0.91 5.07
N LEU A 20 5.26 -1.21 6.24
CA LEU A 20 6.04 -2.42 6.45
C LEU A 20 5.21 -3.69 6.25
N SER A 21 3.95 -3.67 6.70
CA SER A 21 3.04 -4.81 6.57
C SER A 21 2.65 -5.05 5.10
N ALA A 22 2.29 -4.00 4.37
CA ALA A 22 1.90 -4.10 2.97
C ALA A 22 3.08 -4.36 2.03
N HIS A 23 4.31 -3.94 2.38
CA HIS A 23 5.51 -4.29 1.62
C HIS A 23 5.74 -5.81 1.54
N LYS A 24 5.20 -6.60 2.48
CA LYS A 24 5.21 -8.07 2.38
C LYS A 24 4.45 -8.58 1.14
N LEU A 25 3.37 -7.90 0.74
CA LEU A 25 2.62 -8.25 -0.47
C LEU A 25 3.42 -7.96 -1.74
N VAL A 26 4.11 -6.81 -1.77
CA VAL A 26 5.05 -6.48 -2.86
C VAL A 26 6.12 -7.56 -2.98
N PHE A 27 6.73 -7.97 -1.86
CA PHE A 27 7.74 -9.04 -1.85
C PHE A 27 7.21 -10.39 -2.33
N ILE A 28 5.99 -10.77 -1.94
CA ILE A 28 5.32 -11.99 -2.44
C ILE A 28 5.15 -11.89 -3.96
N GLY A 29 4.65 -10.76 -4.45
CA GLY A 29 4.46 -10.54 -5.87
C GLY A 29 5.76 -10.58 -6.66
N ASP A 30 6.83 -9.93 -6.18
CA ASP A 30 8.16 -9.99 -6.79
C ASP A 30 8.71 -11.42 -6.85
N THR A 31 8.46 -12.21 -5.81
CA THR A 31 8.86 -13.62 -5.75
C THR A 31 8.10 -14.44 -6.79
N LEU A 32 6.78 -14.27 -6.88
CA LEU A 32 5.96 -14.96 -7.87
C LEU A 32 6.31 -14.55 -9.31
N THR A 33 6.56 -13.27 -9.56
CA THR A 33 7.01 -12.78 -10.88
C THR A 33 8.29 -13.49 -11.36
N ARG A 34 9.21 -13.83 -10.45
CA ARG A 34 10.43 -14.59 -10.80
C ARG A 34 10.21 -16.09 -10.98
N GLN A 35 9.16 -16.66 -10.37
CA GLN A 35 8.91 -18.11 -10.36
C GLN A 35 7.89 -18.56 -11.41
N LEU A 36 7.00 -17.67 -11.87
CA LEU A 36 5.98 -18.01 -12.86
C LEU A 36 6.56 -18.08 -14.28
N THR A 37 6.18 -19.14 -14.98
CA THR A 37 6.56 -19.39 -16.38
C THR A 37 5.61 -18.73 -17.37
N THR A 38 4.31 -18.70 -17.07
CA THR A 38 3.28 -18.07 -17.92
C THR A 38 3.42 -16.55 -17.92
N GLN A 39 3.74 -15.98 -19.08
CA GLN A 39 3.99 -14.54 -19.25
C GLN A 39 2.81 -13.67 -18.80
N GLU A 40 1.58 -14.08 -19.10
CA GLU A 40 0.38 -13.33 -18.74
C GLU A 40 0.21 -13.20 -17.21
N MET A 41 0.35 -14.31 -16.49
CA MET A 41 0.31 -14.31 -15.02
C MET A 41 1.46 -13.49 -14.43
N ARG A 42 2.67 -13.64 -14.98
CA ARG A 42 3.84 -12.86 -14.56
C ARG A 42 3.61 -11.36 -14.71
N ASN A 43 3.09 -10.92 -15.86
CA ASN A 43 2.79 -9.51 -16.14
C ASN A 43 1.71 -8.97 -15.20
N SER A 44 0.65 -9.75 -14.97
CA SER A 44 -0.46 -9.37 -14.08
C SER A 44 0.00 -9.17 -12.63
N ILE A 45 0.81 -10.10 -12.10
CA ILE A 45 1.40 -9.97 -10.77
C ILE A 45 2.36 -8.80 -10.70
N MET A 46 3.27 -8.68 -11.68
CA MET A 46 4.25 -7.59 -11.71
C MET A 46 3.58 -6.21 -11.69
N ASN A 47 2.54 -6.02 -12.52
CA ASN A 47 1.79 -4.78 -12.55
C ASN A 47 1.13 -4.47 -11.20
N SER A 48 0.53 -5.48 -10.58
CA SER A 48 -0.11 -5.34 -9.27
C SER A 48 0.90 -5.03 -8.16
N SER A 49 2.07 -5.68 -8.16
CA SER A 49 3.16 -5.42 -7.21
C SER A 49 3.73 -4.01 -7.35
N ASN A 50 3.91 -3.54 -8.59
CA ASN A 50 4.37 -2.18 -8.87
C ASN A 50 3.35 -1.15 -8.37
N GLN A 51 2.05 -1.37 -8.63
CA GLN A 51 0.98 -0.52 -8.14
C GLN A 51 0.97 -0.43 -6.60
N LEU A 52 1.12 -1.57 -5.91
CA LEU A 52 1.26 -1.59 -4.45
C LEU A 52 2.49 -0.79 -4.01
N CYS A 53 3.65 -0.98 -4.65
CA CYS A 53 4.88 -0.25 -4.36
C CYS A 53 4.72 1.27 -4.50
N ASP A 54 4.05 1.74 -5.55
CA ASP A 54 3.80 3.16 -5.78
C ASP A 54 2.82 3.75 -4.76
N LEU A 55 1.81 2.99 -4.33
CA LEU A 55 0.94 3.38 -3.21
C LEU A 55 1.72 3.51 -1.90
N LEU A 56 2.68 2.61 -1.61
CA LEU A 56 3.54 2.74 -0.44
C LEU A 56 4.36 4.03 -0.47
N LYS A 57 4.96 4.38 -1.60
CA LYS A 57 5.69 5.65 -1.78
C LYS A 57 4.75 6.85 -1.58
N SER A 58 3.54 6.78 -2.12
CA SER A 58 2.53 7.82 -1.96
C SER A 58 2.15 8.04 -0.50
N ILE A 59 1.97 6.96 0.28
CA ILE A 59 1.70 7.03 1.73
C ILE A 59 2.87 7.66 2.48
N VAL A 60 4.12 7.31 2.15
CA VAL A 60 5.30 7.95 2.75
C VAL A 60 5.25 9.47 2.53
N MET A 61 4.96 9.90 1.30
CA MET A 61 4.90 11.32 0.94
C MET A 61 3.74 12.04 1.62
N SER A 62 2.52 11.50 1.57
CA SER A 62 1.35 12.12 2.23
C SER A 62 1.50 12.15 3.75
N THR A 63 2.11 11.13 4.36
CA THR A 63 2.44 11.10 5.80
C THR A 63 3.42 12.20 6.16
N LYS A 64 4.46 12.40 5.35
CA LYS A 64 5.43 13.51 5.54
C LYS A 64 4.71 14.86 5.46
N VAL A 65 3.86 15.06 4.44
CA VAL A 65 3.11 16.30 4.25
C VAL A 65 2.16 16.54 5.43
N ALA A 66 1.43 15.54 5.88
CA ALA A 66 0.54 15.63 7.04
C ALA A 66 1.29 16.00 8.33
N ALA A 67 2.48 15.43 8.56
CA ALA A 67 3.31 15.74 9.71
C ALA A 67 3.84 17.18 9.69
N LEU A 68 4.28 17.66 8.52
CA LEU A 68 4.81 19.03 8.37
C LEU A 68 3.73 20.12 8.45
N ASN A 69 2.49 19.78 8.09
CA ASN A 69 1.36 20.73 8.04
C ASN A 69 0.36 20.53 9.18
N TYR A 70 0.69 19.74 10.21
CA TYR A 70 -0.19 19.52 11.35
C TYR A 70 -0.51 20.86 12.06
N PRO A 71 -1.78 21.15 12.42
CA PRO A 71 -2.94 20.25 12.48
C PRO A 71 -3.89 20.31 11.27
N SER A 72 -3.38 20.55 10.05
CA SER A 72 -4.22 20.58 8.85
C SER A 72 -4.98 19.27 8.64
N THR A 73 -6.31 19.34 8.64
CA THR A 73 -7.19 18.18 8.45
C THR A 73 -7.22 17.71 7.00
N SER A 74 -6.97 18.59 6.03
CA SER A 74 -6.96 18.22 4.61
C SER A 74 -5.78 17.31 4.27
N THR A 75 -4.57 17.64 4.72
CA THR A 75 -3.38 16.80 4.48
C THR A 75 -3.42 15.50 5.27
N LEU A 76 -4.08 15.49 6.44
CA LEU A 76 -4.40 14.26 7.17
C LEU A 76 -5.38 13.38 6.41
N GLN A 77 -6.42 13.97 5.82
CA GLN A 77 -7.39 13.23 5.01
C GLN A 77 -6.71 12.63 3.76
N ASP A 78 -5.87 13.40 3.06
CA ASP A 78 -5.10 12.89 1.91
C ASP A 78 -4.26 11.66 2.29
N MET A 79 -3.63 11.68 3.47
CA MET A 79 -2.88 10.53 3.98
C MET A 79 -3.79 9.32 4.24
N VAL A 80 -4.96 9.52 4.85
CA VAL A 80 -5.95 8.47 5.10
C VAL A 80 -6.50 7.88 3.80
N ASP A 81 -6.74 8.72 2.79
CA ASP A 81 -7.22 8.28 1.48
C ASP A 81 -6.20 7.35 0.81
N ARG A 82 -4.90 7.71 0.84
CA ARG A 82 -3.84 6.84 0.30
C ARG A 82 -3.74 5.50 1.02
N VAL A 83 -3.97 5.46 2.33
CA VAL A 83 -4.02 4.19 3.10
C VAL A 83 -5.26 3.37 2.72
N THR A 84 -6.38 4.02 2.45
CA THR A 84 -7.61 3.37 1.99
C THR A 84 -7.43 2.77 0.59
N ASP A 85 -6.82 3.51 -0.32
CA ASP A 85 -6.44 3.04 -1.66
C ASP A 85 -5.56 1.79 -1.55
N LEU A 86 -4.50 1.83 -0.72
CA LEU A 86 -3.63 0.67 -0.48
C LEU A 86 -4.42 -0.56 -0.01
N SER A 87 -5.38 -0.40 0.90
CA SER A 87 -6.20 -1.51 1.38
C SER A 87 -7.04 -2.12 0.26
N HIS A 88 -7.61 -1.29 -0.62
CA HIS A 88 -8.39 -1.76 -1.75
C HIS A 88 -7.51 -2.54 -2.74
N TYR A 89 -6.35 -1.99 -3.12
CA TYR A 89 -5.42 -2.65 -4.03
C TYR A 89 -4.81 -3.92 -3.45
N ALA A 90 -4.55 -3.98 -2.14
CA ALA A 90 -4.10 -5.20 -1.46
C ALA A 90 -5.16 -6.32 -1.55
N GLN A 91 -6.44 -5.97 -1.41
CA GLN A 91 -7.53 -6.92 -1.57
C GLN A 91 -7.68 -7.39 -3.02
N LEU A 92 -7.58 -6.48 -4.00
CA LEU A 92 -7.58 -6.85 -5.42
C LEU A 92 -6.42 -7.78 -5.74
N PHE A 93 -5.21 -7.47 -5.27
CA PHE A 93 -4.04 -8.33 -5.44
C PHE A 93 -4.28 -9.73 -4.89
N LYS A 94 -4.81 -9.84 -3.66
CA LYS A 94 -5.20 -11.12 -3.06
C LYS A 94 -6.22 -11.88 -3.94
N CYS A 95 -7.28 -11.22 -4.41
CA CYS A 95 -8.28 -11.85 -5.27
C CYS A 95 -7.67 -12.37 -6.57
N SER A 96 -6.78 -11.60 -7.20
CA SER A 96 -6.04 -12.02 -8.40
C SER A 96 -5.20 -13.27 -8.14
N LEU A 97 -4.49 -13.33 -7.00
CA LEU A 97 -3.72 -14.52 -6.60
C LEU A 97 -4.60 -15.76 -6.44
N ILE A 98 -5.77 -15.63 -5.82
CA ILE A 98 -6.73 -16.73 -5.65
C ILE A 98 -7.25 -17.21 -7.01
N HIS A 99 -7.59 -16.28 -7.90
CA HIS A 99 -8.05 -16.61 -9.24
C HIS A 99 -6.98 -17.37 -10.04
N MET A 100 -5.72 -16.93 -9.97
CA MET A 100 -4.60 -17.60 -10.64
C MET A 100 -4.31 -19.01 -10.08
N ALA A 101 -4.53 -19.24 -8.79
CA ALA A 101 -4.34 -20.55 -8.16
C ALA A 101 -5.47 -21.55 -8.44
N SER A 102 -6.57 -21.10 -9.06
CA SER A 102 -7.74 -21.94 -9.36
C SER A 102 -7.65 -22.63 -10.74
N TYR A 103 -6.52 -22.47 -11.44
CA TYR A 103 -6.17 -23.09 -12.73
C TYR A 103 -4.86 -23.85 -12.62
#